data_AF-A0A842WNX0-F1
#
_entry.id   AF-A0A842WNX0-F1
#
_cell.length_a   1.000
_cell.length_b   1.000
_cell.length_c   1.000
_cell.angle_alpha   90.00
_cell.angle_beta   90.00
_cell.angle_gamma   90.00
#
_symmetry.space_group_name_H-M   'P 1'
#
loop_
_entity.id
_entity.type
_entity.pdbx_description
1 polymer ?
#
loop_
_entity_poly.entity_id
_entity_poly.type
_entity_poly.pdbx_seq_one_letter_code
_entity_poly.pdbx_strand_id
1 'polypeptide(L)'
;MGTKPPLYERRLQIKHFFDDRETGQTRRTWLEIQLRPPETTSEGWVNDGKIRLSLGEDRDIKGAFLLSIEEALRLAKSLEMAAEDHDAVKSQLWRER
;
A
#
# COMPACT_ATOMS: atom_id res chain seq x y z
N MET A 1 20.12 -3.30 25.63
CA MET A 1 20.20 -3.94 24.30
C MET A 1 19.24 -3.21 23.39
N GLY A 2 19.73 -2.37 22.47
CA GLY A 2 18.89 -1.64 21.53
C GLY A 2 18.38 -2.61 20.46
N THR A 3 17.09 -2.94 20.50
CA THR A 3 16.42 -3.66 19.42
C THR A 3 16.56 -2.84 18.14
N LYS A 4 17.39 -3.32 17.20
CA LYS A 4 17.46 -2.75 15.86
C LYS A 4 16.03 -2.68 15.30
N PRO A 5 15.59 -1.54 14.76
CA PRO A 5 14.28 -1.47 14.13
C PRO A 5 14.22 -2.51 13.00
N PRO A 6 13.07 -3.18 12.79
CA PRO A 6 12.95 -4.20 11.76
C PRO A 6 13.37 -3.63 10.40
N LEU A 7 14.27 -4.35 9.72
CA LEU A 7 14.81 -3.96 8.42
C LEU A 7 13.70 -4.19 7.39
N TYR A 8 13.03 -3.13 6.96
CA TYR A 8 12.10 -3.20 5.83
C TYR A 8 12.93 -3.24 4.55
N GLU A 9 13.19 -4.44 4.02
CA GLU A 9 14.13 -4.64 2.90
C GLU A 9 13.54 -4.27 1.54
N ARG A 10 12.21 -4.19 1.41
CA ARG A 10 11.54 -3.76 0.18
C ARG A 10 10.51 -2.68 0.48
N ARG A 11 10.82 -1.47 0.03
CA ARG A 11 9.97 -0.28 0.10
C ARG A 11 9.55 0.10 -1.31
N LEU A 12 8.29 -0.15 -1.65
CA LEU A 12 7.70 0.34 -2.88
C LEU A 12 6.84 1.55 -2.54
N GLN A 13 7.03 2.66 -3.24
CA GLN A 13 6.26 3.88 -3.02
C GLN A 13 5.65 4.35 -4.33
N ILE A 14 4.32 4.47 -4.34
CA ILE A 14 3.55 5.08 -5.41
C ILE A 14 3.30 6.53 -5.01
N LYS A 15 3.72 7.47 -5.84
CA LYS A 15 3.54 8.91 -5.60
C LYS A 15 2.52 9.45 -6.57
N HIS A 16 1.65 10.33 -6.08
CA HIS A 16 0.70 11.06 -6.89
C HIS A 16 0.83 12.55 -6.57
N PHE A 17 0.84 13.37 -7.62
CA PHE A 17 0.88 14.83 -7.52
C PHE A 17 -0.38 15.37 -8.15
N PHE A 18 -1.04 16.30 -7.47
CA PHE A 18 -2.26 16.94 -7.95
C PHE A 18 -2.29 18.40 -7.51
N ASP A 19 -2.98 19.23 -8.29
CA ASP A 19 -3.24 20.62 -7.92
C ASP A 19 -4.53 20.68 -7.10
N ASP A 20 -4.38 21.06 -5.84
CA ASP A 20 -5.50 21.24 -4.92
C ASP A 20 -6.26 22.51 -5.29
N ARG A 21 -7.53 22.35 -5.69
CA ARG A 21 -8.38 23.46 -6.14
C ARG A 21 -8.76 24.42 -5.03
N GLU A 22 -8.75 23.97 -3.78
CA GLU A 22 -9.12 24.80 -2.62
C GLU A 22 -7.93 25.69 -2.20
N THR A 23 -6.72 25.13 -2.24
CA THR A 23 -5.52 25.83 -1.77
C THR A 23 -4.68 26.45 -2.88
N GLY A 24 -4.92 26.06 -4.14
CA GLY A 24 -4.14 26.48 -5.31
C GLY A 24 -2.71 25.94 -5.34
N GLN A 25 -2.38 24.97 -4.48
CA GLN A 25 -1.04 24.40 -4.34
C GLN A 25 -0.97 23.01 -4.96
N THR A 26 0.18 22.69 -5.56
CA THR A 26 0.49 21.32 -5.95
C THR A 26 0.82 20.51 -4.69
N ARG A 27 0.01 19.48 -4.41
CA ARG A 27 0.17 18.59 -3.26
C ARG A 27 0.65 17.22 -3.71
N ARG A 28 1.33 16.50 -2.81
CA ARG A 28 1.83 15.16 -3.08
C ARG A 28 1.25 14.14 -2.10
N THR A 29 0.43 13.22 -2.59
CA THR A 29 0.09 12.02 -1.82
C THR A 29 0.99 10.85 -2.20
N TRP A 30 1.11 9.91 -1.28
CA TRP A 30 1.89 8.71 -1.51
C TRP A 30 1.29 7.52 -0.79
N LEU A 31 1.46 6.35 -1.41
CA LEU A 31 1.18 5.04 -0.83
C LEU A 31 2.50 4.28 -0.78
N GLU A 32 2.81 3.71 0.37
CA GLU A 32 4.04 2.97 0.60
C GLU A 32 3.74 1.57 1.10
N ILE A 33 4.41 0.58 0.50
CA ILE A 33 4.36 -0.82 0.88
C ILE A 33 5.74 -1.20 1.42
N GLN A 34 5.78 -1.69 2.66
CA GLN A 34 6.99 -2.17 3.31
C GLN A 34 6.83 -3.65 3.66
N LEU A 35 7.78 -4.48 3.21
CA LEU A 35 7.85 -5.90 3.60
C LEU A 35 8.73 -6.06 4.83
N ARG A 36 8.19 -6.69 5.87
CA ARG A 36 8.99 -7.35 6.91
C ARG A 36 9.08 -8.84 6.55
N PRO A 37 10.28 -9.37 6.27
CA PRO A 37 10.44 -10.78 5.91
C PRO A 37 10.09 -11.69 7.09
N PRO A 38 9.80 -12.98 6.83
CA PRO A 38 9.74 -13.99 7.87
C PRO A 38 11.11 -14.12 8.57
N GLU A 39 11.08 -14.32 9.88
CA GLU A 39 12.26 -14.43 10.74
C GLU A 39 12.13 -15.69 11.61
N THR A 40 13.23 -16.42 11.80
CA THR A 40 13.31 -17.51 12.78
C THR A 40 13.55 -16.92 14.16
N THR A 41 12.70 -17.28 15.11
CA THR A 41 12.81 -16.87 16.51
C THR A 41 13.96 -17.61 17.21
N SER A 42 14.38 -17.11 18.37
CA SER A 42 15.41 -17.75 19.20
C SER A 42 15.04 -19.16 19.67
N GLU A 43 13.76 -19.50 19.65
CA GLU A 43 13.21 -20.81 20.02
C GLU A 43 13.06 -21.77 18.81
N GLY A 44 13.45 -21.34 17.61
CA GLY A 44 13.40 -22.14 16.39
C GLY A 44 12.10 -22.06 15.59
N TRP A 45 11.10 -21.30 16.05
CA TRP A 45 9.85 -21.09 15.31
C TRP A 45 10.03 -20.06 14.20
N VAL A 46 9.40 -20.29 13.05
CA VAL A 46 9.33 -19.31 11.94
C VAL A 46 8.13 -18.40 12.14
N ASN A 47 8.31 -17.09 12.04
CA ASN A 47 7.19 -16.14 11.93
C ASN A 47 6.91 -15.79 10.46
N ASP A 48 5.66 -15.46 10.11
CA ASP A 48 5.23 -15.30 8.71
C ASP A 48 5.68 -13.99 8.04
N GLY A 49 6.37 -13.11 8.77
CA GLY A 49 6.58 -11.73 8.31
C GLY A 49 5.28 -10.92 8.26
N LYS A 50 5.35 -9.69 7.76
CA LYS A 50 4.20 -8.77 7.66
C LYS A 50 4.36 -7.78 6.49
N ILE A 51 3.25 -7.30 5.96
CA ILE A 51 3.23 -6.16 5.03
C ILE A 51 2.70 -4.94 5.77
N ARG A 52 3.42 -3.83 5.75
CA ARG A 52 2.89 -2.53 6.18
C ARG A 52 2.51 -1.72 4.95
N LEU A 53 1.28 -1.24 4.91
CA LEU A 53 0.79 -0.28 3.93
C LEU A 53 0.61 1.08 4.61
N SER A 54 1.29 2.11 4.13
CA SER A 54 1.20 3.47 4.68
C SER A 54 0.71 4.44 3.62
N LEU A 55 -0.20 5.32 4.00
CA LEU A 55 -0.73 6.40 3.18
C LEU A 55 -0.26 7.71 3.79
N GLY A 56 0.20 8.62 2.96
CA GLY A 56 0.62 9.93 3.43
C GLY A 56 0.46 11.02 2.41
N GLU A 57 0.72 12.22 2.90
CA GLU A 57 0.59 13.46 2.17
C GLU A 57 1.74 14.38 2.58
N ASP A 58 2.46 14.88 1.59
CA ASP A 58 3.69 15.63 1.74
C ASP A 58 4.70 14.88 2.63
N ARG A 59 4.92 15.35 3.86
CA ARG A 59 5.82 14.73 4.84
C ARG A 59 5.08 13.89 5.89
N ASP A 60 3.76 13.97 5.95
CA ASP A 60 2.95 13.39 7.00
C ASP A 60 2.42 12.01 6.60
N ILE A 61 2.43 11.08 7.55
CA ILE A 61 1.68 9.84 7.46
C ILE A 61 0.24 10.13 7.87
N LYS A 62 -0.71 9.85 6.99
CA LYS A 62 -2.15 10.04 7.26
C LYS A 62 -2.81 8.76 7.77
N GLY A 63 -2.27 7.59 7.41
CA GLY A 63 -2.73 6.31 7.93
C GLY A 63 -1.77 5.16 7.63
N ALA A 64 -1.86 4.08 8.40
CA ALA A 64 -1.10 2.88 8.14
C ALA A 64 -1.84 1.62 8.59
N PHE A 65 -1.70 0.56 7.82
CA PHE A 65 -2.20 -0.78 8.10
C PHE A 65 -1.02 -1.73 8.22
N LEU A 66 -1.08 -2.63 9.20
CA LEU A 66 -0.14 -3.73 9.33
C LEU A 66 -0.89 -5.02 9.05
N LEU A 67 -0.64 -5.61 7.89
CA LEU A 67 -1.35 -6.75 7.35
C LEU A 67 -0.56 -8.04 7.57
N SER A 68 -1.27 -9.13 7.82
CA SER A 68 -0.76 -10.47 7.56
C SER A 68 -0.52 -10.67 6.05
N ILE A 69 0.23 -11.71 5.68
CA ILE A 69 0.46 -12.03 4.27
C ILE A 69 -0.85 -12.40 3.57
N GLU A 70 -1.75 -13.13 4.23
CA GLU A 70 -3.06 -13.48 3.67
C GLU A 70 -3.94 -12.25 3.42
N GLU A 71 -3.97 -11.31 4.36
CA GLU A 71 -4.72 -10.06 4.21
C GLU A 71 -4.17 -9.22 3.06
N ALA A 72 -2.84 -9.14 2.92
CA ALA A 72 -2.20 -8.44 1.83
C ALA A 72 -2.53 -9.05 0.46
N LEU A 73 -2.55 -10.39 0.36
CA LEU A 73 -2.94 -11.09 -0.86
C LEU A 73 -4.41 -10.87 -1.22
N ARG A 74 -5.31 -10.91 -0.22
CA ARG A 74 -6.74 -10.61 -0.44
C ARG A 74 -6.94 -9.17 -0.90
N LEU A 75 -6.27 -8.20 -0.27
CA LEU A 75 -6.31 -6.80 -0.67
C LEU A 75 -5.87 -6.63 -2.13
N ALA A 76 -4.76 -7.26 -2.53
CA ALA A 76 -4.27 -7.21 -3.90
C ALA A 76 -5.32 -7.75 -4.89
N LYS A 77 -5.96 -8.88 -4.57
CA LYS A 77 -6.99 -9.47 -5.43
C LYS A 77 -8.25 -8.58 -5.52
N SER A 78 -8.68 -8.00 -4.40
CA SER A 78 -9.82 -7.09 -4.38
C SER A 78 -9.56 -5.82 -5.21
N LEU A 79 -8.33 -5.29 -5.18
CA LEU A 79 -7.95 -4.14 -5.99
C LEU A 79 -7.94 -4.46 -7.49
N GLU A 80 -7.44 -5.63 -7.88
CA GLU A 80 -7.47 -6.10 -9.27
C GLU A 80 -8.92 -6.20 -9.78
N MET A 81 -9.80 -6.87 -9.04
CA MET A 81 -11.21 -7.01 -9.41
C MET A 81 -11.91 -5.65 -9.57
N ALA A 82 -11.67 -4.72 -8.64
CA ALA A 82 -12.27 -3.39 -8.71
C ALA A 82 -11.81 -2.60 -9.95
N ALA A 83 -10.55 -2.77 -10.38
CA ALA A 83 -10.04 -2.15 -11.59
C ALA A 83 -10.65 -2.78 -12.87
N GLU A 84 -10.77 -4.10 -12.90
CA GLU A 84 -11.42 -4.82 -14.00
C GLU A 84 -12.89 -4.41 -14.16
N ASP A 85 -13.64 -4.34 -13.05
CA ASP A 85 -15.04 -3.91 -13.04
C ASP A 85 -15.19 -2.47 -13.55
N HIS A 86 -14.31 -1.56 -13.13
CA HIS A 86 -14.26 -0.19 -13.63
C HIS A 86 -14.08 -0.15 -15.16
N ASP A 87 -13.12 -0.90 -15.69
CA ASP A 87 -12.83 -0.90 -17.13
C ASP A 87 -13.95 -1.53 -17.96
N ALA A 88 -14.63 -2.54 -17.42
CA ALA A 88 -15.82 -3.12 -18.02
C ALA A 88 -16.95 -2.08 -18.16
N VAL A 89 -17.24 -1.33 -17.09
CA VAL A 89 -18.25 -0.26 -17.09
C VAL A 89 -17.87 0.85 -18.07
N LYS A 90 -16.61 1.31 -18.04
CA LYS A 90 -16.11 2.33 -18.97
C LYS A 90 -16.28 1.90 -20.44
N SER A 91 -15.99 0.63 -20.73
CA SER A 91 -16.14 0.06 -22.08
C SER A 91 -17.60 -0.07 -22.53
N GLN A 92 -18.55 -0.25 -21.61
CA GLN A 92 -19.98 -0.20 -21.93
C GLN A 92 -20.40 1.24 -22.30
N LEU A 93 -20.02 2.22 -21.48
CA LEU A 93 -20.32 3.64 -21.74
C LEU A 93 -19.75 4.16 -23.07
N TRP A 94 -18.61 3.63 -23.51
CA TRP A 94 -18.03 3.95 -24.82
C TRP A 94 -18.81 3.37 -26.00
N ARG A 95 -19.47 2.21 -25.82
CA ARG A 95 -20.27 1.57 -26.87
C ARG A 95 -21.67 2.17 -27.01
N GLU A 96 -22.17 2.83 -25.97
CA GLU A 96 -23.45 3.54 -25.95
C GLU A 96 -23.37 4.95 -26.57
N ARG A 97 -22.17 5.41 -26.92
CA ARG A 97 -21.91 6.68 -27.63
C ARG A 97 -21.61 6.42 -29.09
#